data_AF-A0A1F5TA95-F1
#
_entry.id   AF-A0A1F5TA95-F1
#
_cell.length_a   1.000
_cell.length_b   1.000
_cell.length_c   1.000
_cell.angle_alpha   90.00
_cell.angle_beta   90.00
_cell.angle_gamma   90.00
#
_symmetry.space_group_name_H-M   'P 1'
#
loop_
_entity.id
_entity.type
_entity.pdbx_description
1 polymer ?
#
loop_
_entity_poly.entity_id
_entity_poly.type
_entity_poly.pdbx_seq_one_letter_code
_entity_poly.pdbx_strand_id
1 'polypeptide(L)' 'MKKSKRLSPASTSLFQAILQIKNLPEARKFFRDLLSQQEIIEFSNRWKAAQMLDKKISFEKIQAATGMSPNTVARINKW' A
#
# COMPACT_ATOMS: atom_id res chain seq x y z
N MET A 1 -5.04 23.01 1.02
CA MET A 1 -4.26 21.90 1.63
C MET A 1 -5.22 20.98 2.37
N LYS A 2 -5.47 19.75 1.88
CA LYS A 2 -6.41 18.82 2.54
C LYS A 2 -5.79 18.41 3.89
N LYS A 3 -6.54 18.53 4.99
CA LYS A 3 -6.12 18.13 6.33
C LYS A 3 -5.71 16.64 6.28
N SER A 4 -4.41 16.36 6.34
CA SER A 4 -3.92 14.99 6.52
C SER A 4 -4.57 14.44 7.79
N LYS A 5 -5.27 13.31 7.67
CA LYS A 5 -5.93 12.66 8.79
C LYS A 5 -4.81 12.28 9.78
N ARG A 6 -4.78 12.91 10.96
CA ARG A 6 -3.71 12.68 11.95
C ARG A 6 -3.60 11.17 12.22
N LEU A 7 -2.39 10.65 12.08
CA LEU A 7 -2.05 9.27 12.40
C LEU A 7 -2.10 9.07 13.92
N SER A 8 -2.51 7.88 14.37
CA SER A 8 -2.52 7.54 15.80
C SER A 8 -1.11 7.24 16.32
N PRO A 9 -0.86 7.30 17.64
CA PRO A 9 0.38 6.82 18.23
C PRO A 9 0.69 5.37 17.84
N ALA A 10 -0.33 4.50 17.79
CA ALA A 10 -0.19 3.12 17.33
C ALA A 10 0.27 3.04 15.85
N SER A 11 -0.23 3.92 14.97
CA SER A 11 0.24 3.99 13.58
C SER A 11 1.70 4.41 13.49
N THR A 12 2.12 5.36 14.34
CA THR A 12 3.51 5.83 14.42
C THR A 12 4.44 4.70 14.88
N SER A 13 4.05 3.95 15.91
CA SER A 13 4.78 2.78 16.40
C SER A 13 4.94 1.70 15.33
N LEU A 14 3.87 1.40 14.58
CA LEU A 14 3.93 0.49 13.44
C LEU A 14 4.95 0.95 12.39
N PHE A 15 4.96 2.23 12.02
CA PHE A 15 5.95 2.75 11.06
C PHE A 15 7.38 2.66 11.59
N GLN A 16 7.60 2.94 12.87
CA GLN A 16 8.90 2.76 13.50
C GLN A 16 9.37 1.30 13.44
N ALA A 17 8.48 0.33 13.65
CA ALA A 17 8.82 -1.09 13.49
C ALA A 17 9.18 -1.43 12.04
N ILE A 18 8.43 -0.93 11.06
CA ILE A 18 8.71 -1.14 9.63
C ILE A 18 10.10 -0.59 9.24
N LEU A 19 10.52 0.56 9.79
CA LEU A 19 11.84 1.14 9.54
C LEU A 19 13.01 0.27 10.07
N GLN A 20 12.74 -0.68 10.96
CA GLN A 20 13.78 -1.57 11.48
C GLN A 20 14.05 -2.81 10.63
N ILE A 21 13.15 -3.16 9.71
CA ILE A 21 13.29 -4.34 8.85
C ILE A 21 14.51 -4.20 7.94
N LYS A 22 15.45 -5.15 8.00
CA LYS A 22 16.75 -5.06 7.31
C LYS A 22 16.82 -5.81 5.99
N ASN A 23 16.01 -6.86 5.83
CA ASN A 23 16.09 -7.73 4.66
C ASN A 23 14.75 -8.39 4.32
N LEU A 24 14.68 -8.98 3.12
CA LEU A 24 13.47 -9.59 2.59
C LEU A 24 12.95 -10.78 3.42
N PRO A 25 13.79 -11.70 3.94
CA PRO A 25 13.33 -12.74 4.87
C PRO A 25 12.64 -12.19 6.12
N GLU A 26 13.20 -11.14 6.73
CA GLU A 26 12.62 -10.47 7.90
C GLU A 26 11.29 -9.81 7.56
N ALA A 27 11.23 -9.06 6.45
CA ALA A 27 9.99 -8.45 5.97
C ALA A 27 8.88 -9.49 5.78
N ARG A 28 9.21 -10.63 5.15
CA ARG A 28 8.26 -11.72 4.92
C ARG A 28 7.74 -12.33 6.22
N LYS A 29 8.55 -12.42 7.28
CA LYS A 29 8.07 -12.90 8.59
C LYS A 29 7.16 -11.85 9.23
N PHE A 30 7.64 -10.62 9.35
CA PHE A 30 6.89 -9.50 9.94
C PHE A 30 5.50 -9.31 9.31
N PHE A 31 5.41 -9.24 7.98
CA PHE A 31 4.12 -9.04 7.31
C PHE A 31 3.21 -10.26 7.38
N ARG A 32 3.73 -11.49 7.52
CA ARG A 32 2.88 -12.69 7.71
C ARG A 32 2.31 -12.80 9.11
N ASP A 33 3.00 -12.23 10.11
CA ASP A 33 2.47 -12.16 11.47
C ASP A 33 1.36 -11.09 11.58
N LEU A 34 1.46 -10.01 10.80
CA LEU A 34 0.52 -8.88 10.85
C LEU A 34 -0.68 -9.01 9.90
N LEU A 35 -0.49 -9.63 8.74
CA LEU A 35 -1.47 -9.62 7.65
C LEU A 35 -1.81 -11.04 7.20
N SER A 36 -3.07 -11.24 6.83
CA SER A 36 -3.50 -12.41 6.09
C SER A 36 -2.88 -12.45 4.68
N GLN A 37 -2.88 -13.63 4.06
CA GLN A 37 -2.39 -13.80 2.69
C GLN A 37 -3.13 -12.89 1.68
N GLN A 38 -4.45 -12.74 1.85
CA GLN A 38 -5.27 -11.90 0.97
C GLN A 38 -4.91 -10.42 1.12
N GLU A 39 -4.65 -9.96 2.36
CA GLU A 39 -4.20 -8.59 2.61
C GLU A 39 -2.81 -8.32 2.03
N ILE A 40 -1.89 -9.29 2.08
CA ILE A 40 -0.58 -9.15 1.43
C ILE A 40 -0.72 -8.96 -0.09
N ILE A 41 -1.62 -9.73 -0.73
CA ILE A 41 -1.90 -9.59 -2.17
C ILE A 41 -2.51 -8.21 -2.47
N GLU A 42 -3.51 -7.79 -1.68
CA GLU A 42 -4.16 -6.48 -1.82
C GLU A 42 -3.15 -5.34 -1.67
N PHE A 43 -2.27 -5.40 -0.67
CA PHE A 43 -1.24 -4.37 -0.45
C PHE A 43 -0.23 -4.34 -1.60
N SER A 44 0.15 -5.50 -2.12
CA SER A 44 1.03 -5.61 -3.29
C SER A 44 0.39 -4.99 -4.54
N ASN A 45 -0.91 -5.19 -4.75
CA ASN A 45 -1.66 -4.57 -5.84
C ASN A 45 -1.73 -3.04 -5.67
N ARG A 46 -1.97 -2.54 -4.46
CA ARG A 46 -1.95 -1.10 -4.16
C ARG A 46 -0.59 -0.47 -4.41
N TRP A 47 0.48 -1.15 -4.01
CA TRP A 47 1.84 -0.72 -4.30
C TRP A 47 2.09 -0.63 -5.81
N LYS A 48 1.71 -1.67 -6.57
CA LYS A 48 1.80 -1.67 -8.04
C LYS A 48 1.02 -0.52 -8.66
N ALA A 49 -0.21 -0.25 -8.20
CA ALA A 49 -0.99 0.87 -8.69
C ALA A 49 -0.33 2.22 -8.40
N ALA A 50 0.22 2.42 -7.20
CA ALA A 50 0.95 3.64 -6.86
C ALA A 50 2.14 3.87 -7.81
N GLN A 51 2.92 2.83 -8.10
CA GLN A 51 4.02 2.90 -9.07
C GLN A 51 3.55 3.21 -10.50
N MET A 52 2.38 2.70 -10.91
CA MET A 52 1.80 2.99 -12.22
C MET A 52 1.24 4.42 -12.31
N LEU A 53 0.64 4.93 -11.22
CA LEU A 53 0.15 6.30 -11.12
C LEU A 53 1.31 7.30 -11.19
N ASP A 54 2.41 7.03 -10.51
CA ASP A 54 3.65 7.83 -10.58
C ASP A 54 4.18 7.93 -12.02
N LYS A 55 4.05 6.83 -12.78
CA LYS A 55 4.36 6.76 -14.22
C LYS A 55 3.28 7.34 -15.14
N LYS A 56 2.25 8.00 -14.60
CA LYS A 56 1.11 8.59 -15.33
C LYS A 56 0.35 7.60 -16.22
N ILE A 57 0.31 6.32 -15.85
CA ILE A 57 -0.47 5.31 -16.57
C ILE A 57 -1.98 5.55 -16.35
N SER A 58 -2.79 5.31 -17.37
CA SER A 58 -4.24 5.53 -17.29
C SER A 58 -4.93 4.59 -16.28
N PHE A 59 -6.03 5.06 -15.70
CA PHE A 59 -6.78 4.31 -14.69
C PHE A 59 -7.29 2.97 -15.22
N GLU A 60 -7.71 2.90 -16.47
CA GLU A 60 -8.16 1.66 -17.12
C GLU A 60 -7.05 0.61 -17.15
N LYS A 61 -5.83 0.99 -17.55
CA LYS A 61 -4.67 0.09 -17.57
C LYS A 61 -4.28 -0.35 -16.16
N ILE A 62 -4.41 0.51 -15.16
CA ILE A 62 -4.15 0.17 -13.77
C ILE A 62 -5.16 -0.87 -13.27
N GLN A 63 -6.45 -0.66 -13.55
CA GLN A 63 -7.50 -1.61 -13.17
C GLN A 63 -7.28 -2.97 -13.82
N ALA A 64 -6.99 -3.00 -15.13
CA ALA A 64 -6.68 -4.25 -15.85
C ALA A 64 -5.45 -4.98 -15.27
N ALA A 65 -4.42 -4.24 -14.86
CA ALA A 65 -3.18 -4.82 -14.35
C ALA A 65 -3.21 -5.23 -12.87
N THR A 66 -4.18 -4.73 -12.09
CA THR A 66 -4.25 -4.92 -10.62
C THR A 66 -5.54 -5.55 -10.12
N GLY A 67 -6.58 -5.61 -10.96
CA GLY A 67 -7.92 -6.09 -10.59
C GLY A 67 -8.68 -5.16 -9.63
N MET A 68 -8.14 -3.99 -9.29
CA MET A 68 -8.77 -3.06 -8.35
C MET A 68 -9.90 -2.26 -8.99
N SER A 69 -10.89 -1.88 -8.19
CA SER A 69 -11.99 -1.02 -8.63
C SER A 69 -11.53 0.41 -8.97
N PRO A 70 -12.27 1.14 -9.83
CA PRO A 70 -11.97 2.55 -10.13
C PRO A 70 -11.90 3.41 -8.87
N ASN A 71 -12.81 3.18 -7.91
CA ASN A 71 -12.86 3.91 -6.65
C ASN A 71 -11.61 3.67 -5.79
N THR A 72 -11.08 2.45 -5.80
CA THR A 72 -9.85 2.10 -5.08
C THR A 72 -8.66 2.81 -5.69
N VAL A 73 -8.51 2.79 -7.02
CA VAL A 73 -7.43 3.49 -7.74
C VAL A 73 -7.52 5.01 -7.52
N ALA A 74 -8.71 5.59 -7.61
CA ALA A 74 -8.95 7.01 -7.35
C ALA A 74 -8.57 7.43 -5.92
N ARG A 75 -8.83 6.56 -4.93
CA ARG A 75 -8.42 6.79 -3.55
C ARG A 75 -6.90 6.79 -3.40
N ILE A 76 -6.20 5.84 -4.04
CA ILE A 76 -4.72 5.80 -4.01
C ILE A 76 -4.14 7.07 -4.61
N ASN A 77 -4.64 7.53 -5.77
CA ASN A 77 -4.17 8.76 -6.43
C ASN A 77 -4.42 10.05 -5.63
N LYS A 78 -5.28 10.00 -4.60
CA LYS A 78 -5.63 11.17 -3.78
C LYS A 78 -4.73 11.33 -2.55
N TRP A 79 -4.09 10.25 -2.10
CA TRP A 79 -3.15 10.25 -0.98
C TRP A 79 -1.80 10.78 -1.42
#